data_AF-X1DTC4-F1
#
_entry.id   AF-X1DTC4-F1
#
_cell.length_a   1.000
_cell.length_b   1.000
_cell.length_c   1.000
_cell.angle_alpha   90.00
_cell.angle_beta   90.00
_cell.angle_gamma   90.00
#
_symmetry.space_group_name_H-M   'P 1'
#
loop_
_entity.id
_entity.type
_entity.pdbx_description
1 polymer ?
#
loop_
_entity_poly.entity_id
_entity_poly.type
_entity_poly.pdbx_seq_one_letter_code
_entity_poly.pdbx_strand_id
1 'polypeptide(L)' 'AQSLAGRVEAIYIVTDNTVVSALESVIKVCNQEKIALILADPSTVDKGALASYGIDYFSLGKKSGEIALQV' A
#
# COMPACT_ATOMS: atom_id res chain seq x y z
N ALA A 1 -3.85 4.73 -12.55
CA ALA A 1 -3.79 3.28 -12.91
C ALA A 1 -4.15 3.06 -14.38
N GLN A 2 -5.28 3.59 -14.88
CA GLN A 2 -5.78 3.25 -16.22
C GLN A 2 -4.84 3.62 -17.39
N SER A 3 -4.06 4.69 -17.27
CA SER A 3 -3.04 5.07 -18.27
C SER A 3 -1.83 4.11 -18.33
N LEU A 4 -1.68 3.23 -17.33
CA LEU A 4 -0.63 2.22 -17.25
C LEU A 4 -1.11 0.85 -17.75
N ALA A 5 -2.42 0.68 -17.99
CA ALA A 5 -2.98 -0.54 -18.54
C ALA A 5 -2.34 -0.89 -19.89
N GLY A 6 -1.95 -2.16 -20.05
CA GLY A 6 -1.25 -2.65 -21.25
C GLY A 6 0.19 -2.14 -21.42
N ARG A 7 0.74 -1.40 -20.44
CA ARG A 7 2.11 -0.87 -20.48
C ARG A 7 3.03 -1.45 -19.40
N VAL A 8 2.45 -2.06 -18.38
CA VAL A 8 3.18 -2.64 -17.24
C VAL A 8 2.52 -3.93 -16.77
N GLU A 9 3.32 -4.82 -16.21
CA GLU A 9 2.85 -6.08 -15.62
C GLU A 9 2.59 -5.95 -14.11
N ALA A 10 3.18 -4.94 -13.47
CA ALA A 10 3.04 -4.68 -12.04
C ALA A 10 3.06 -3.19 -11.70
N ILE A 11 2.40 -2.85 -10.59
CA ILE A 11 2.41 -1.52 -9.98
C ILE A 11 2.86 -1.67 -8.53
N TYR A 12 3.83 -0.85 -8.12
CA TYR A 12 4.28 -0.73 -6.74
C TYR A 12 3.86 0.62 -6.16
N ILE A 13 3.11 0.60 -5.07
CA ILE A 13 2.69 1.81 -4.35
C ILE A 13 3.53 1.94 -3.09
N VAL A 14 4.28 3.03 -2.98
CA VAL A 14 4.97 3.44 -1.74
C VAL A 14 3.96 3.96 -0.71
N THR A 15 4.38 4.23 0.52
CA THR A 15 3.55 4.86 1.57
C THR A 15 3.19 6.32 1.20
N ASP A 16 2.30 6.48 0.23
CA ASP A 16 1.76 7.73 -0.27
C ASP A 16 0.30 7.88 0.17
N ASN A 17 0.04 8.85 1.06
CA ASN A 17 -1.28 9.08 1.63
C ASN A 17 -2.35 9.44 0.58
N THR A 18 -1.93 10.05 -0.54
CA THR A 18 -2.84 10.43 -1.63
C THR A 18 -3.33 9.18 -2.36
N VAL A 19 -2.43 8.26 -2.66
CA VAL A 19 -2.77 7.01 -3.35
C VAL A 19 -3.55 6.07 -2.43
N VAL A 20 -3.19 5.98 -1.15
CA VAL A 20 -3.94 5.19 -0.15
C VAL A 20 -5.40 5.65 -0.06
N SER A 21 -5.66 6.95 -0.14
CA SER A 21 -7.03 7.49 -0.12
C SER A 21 -7.84 7.10 -1.37
N ALA A 22 -7.17 6.82 -2.49
CA ALA A 22 -7.78 6.40 -3.75
C ALA A 22 -7.58 4.91 -4.06
N LEU A 23 -7.13 4.11 -3.08
CA LEU A 23 -6.59 2.77 -3.30
C LEU A 23 -7.62 1.81 -3.92
N GLU A 24 -8.89 1.89 -3.54
CA GLU A 24 -9.95 1.05 -4.11
C GLU A 24 -10.09 1.21 -5.63
N SER A 25 -9.96 2.44 -6.12
CA SER A 25 -10.00 2.72 -7.57
C SER A 25 -8.80 2.10 -8.27
N VAL A 26 -7.62 2.14 -7.64
CA VAL A 26 -6.40 1.51 -8.18
C VAL A 26 -6.54 -0.01 -8.20
N ILE A 27 -7.00 -0.62 -7.11
CA ILE A 27 -7.23 -2.07 -7.01
C ILE A 27 -8.21 -2.53 -8.09
N LYS A 28 -9.32 -1.82 -8.27
CA LYS A 28 -10.31 -2.15 -9.30
C LYS A 28 -9.69 -2.21 -10.69
N VAL A 29 -8.90 -1.21 -11.06
CA VAL A 29 -8.23 -1.18 -12.37
C VAL A 29 -7.19 -2.29 -12.48
N CYS A 30 -6.38 -2.52 -11.44
CA CYS A 30 -5.36 -3.58 -11.45
C CYS A 30 -5.99 -4.96 -11.63
N ASN A 31 -7.11 -5.23 -10.95
CA ASN A 31 -7.84 -6.50 -11.07
C ASN A 31 -8.46 -6.68 -12.46
N GLN A 32 -9.03 -5.62 -13.04
CA GLN A 32 -9.62 -5.65 -14.39
C GLN A 32 -8.57 -5.92 -15.46
N GLU A 33 -7.41 -5.27 -15.35
CA GLU A 33 -6.33 -5.34 -16.33
C GLU A 33 -5.32 -6.46 -16.03
N LYS A 34 -5.56 -7.26 -14.97
CA LYS A 34 -4.67 -8.34 -14.49
C LYS A 34 -3.22 -7.87 -14.21
N ILE A 35 -3.09 -6.67 -13.65
CA ILE A 35 -1.81 -6.08 -13.24
C ILE A 35 -1.54 -6.46 -11.79
N ALA A 36 -0.34 -6.96 -11.49
CA ALA A 36 0.06 -7.27 -10.11
C ALA A 36 0.20 -5.99 -9.30
N LEU A 37 -0.49 -5.90 -8.16
CA LEU A 37 -0.41 -4.75 -7.26
C LEU A 37 0.39 -5.09 -6.00
N ILE A 38 1.47 -4.37 -5.75
CA ILE A 38 2.34 -4.56 -4.57
C ILE A 38 2.34 -3.27 -3.75
N LEU A 39 2.17 -3.38 -2.44
CA LEU A 39 2.11 -2.23 -1.52
C LEU A 39 3.32 -2.18 -0.58
N ALA A 40 3.85 -0.99 -0.32
CA ALA A 40 4.82 -0.75 0.75
C ALA A 40 4.16 -0.70 2.15
N ASP A 41 2.83 -0.53 2.19
CA ASP A 41 2.05 -0.46 3.41
C ASP A 41 1.27 -1.77 3.63
N PRO A 42 1.61 -2.57 4.65
CA PRO A 42 0.92 -3.81 4.95
C PRO A 42 -0.52 -3.60 5.44
N SER A 43 -0.85 -2.43 5.98
CA SER A 43 -2.16 -2.17 6.61
C SER A 43 -3.34 -2.20 5.63
N THR A 44 -3.05 -2.16 4.33
CA THR A 44 -4.07 -2.13 3.27
C THR A 44 -3.97 -3.28 2.27
N VAL A 45 -3.09 -4.26 2.52
CA VAL A 45 -2.89 -5.40 1.61
C VAL A 45 -4.16 -6.23 1.42
N ASP A 46 -4.90 -6.44 2.50
CA ASP A 46 -6.13 -7.26 2.53
C ASP A 46 -7.26 -6.68 1.67
N LYS A 47 -7.12 -5.43 1.19
CA LYS A 47 -8.10 -4.79 0.32
C LYS A 47 -8.07 -5.30 -1.13
N GLY A 48 -7.12 -6.16 -1.47
CA GLY A 48 -7.02 -6.81 -2.78
C GLY A 48 -5.72 -6.56 -3.52
N ALA A 49 -4.65 -6.21 -2.80
CA ALA A 49 -3.30 -6.24 -3.38
C ALA A 49 -2.75 -7.67 -3.40
N LEU A 50 -1.80 -7.94 -4.30
CA LEU A 50 -1.17 -9.26 -4.42
C LEU A 50 -0.23 -9.53 -3.23
N ALA A 51 0.54 -8.51 -2.83
CA ALA A 51 1.49 -8.61 -1.74
C ALA A 51 1.76 -7.24 -1.15
N SER A 52 2.27 -7.24 0.09
CA SER A 52 2.82 -6.05 0.70
C SER A 52 4.11 -6.37 1.45
N TYR A 53 5.01 -5.40 1.53
CA TYR A 53 6.19 -5.50 2.37
C TYR A 53 6.48 -4.15 3.02
N GLY A 54 6.43 -4.10 4.35
CA GLY A 54 6.56 -2.85 5.08
C GLY A 54 6.53 -3.02 6.59
N ILE A 55 6.44 -1.89 7.28
CA ILE A 55 6.55 -1.81 8.73
C ILE A 55 5.19 -2.15 9.37
N ASP A 56 5.22 -2.89 10.48
CA ASP A 56 4.07 -2.98 11.37
C ASP A 56 3.89 -1.65 12.12
N TYR A 57 2.87 -0.89 11.72
CA TYR A 57 2.56 0.42 12.31
C TYR A 57 2.20 0.35 13.79
N PHE A 58 1.68 -0.77 14.28
CA PHE A 58 1.40 -0.93 15.71
C PHE A 58 2.71 -0.97 16.52
N SER A 59 3.66 -1.81 16.09
CA SER A 59 4.99 -1.88 16.70
C SER A 59 5.74 -0.55 16.61
N LEU A 60 5.64 0.15 15.47
CA LEU A 60 6.24 1.48 15.31
C LEU A 60 5.63 2.50 16.28
N GLY A 61 4.29 2.53 16.40
CA GLY A 61 3.59 3.41 17.33
C GLY A 61 3.96 3.13 18.79
N LYS A 62 4.05 1.85 19.17
CA LYS A 62 4.52 1.43 20.50
C LYS A 62 5.92 1.97 20.77
N LYS A 63 6.84 1.83 19.81
CA LYS A 63 8.22 2.32 19.98
C LYS A 63 8.30 3.84 20.13
N SER A 64 7.51 4.57 19.36
CA SER A 64 7.40 6.02 19.48
C SER A 64 6.85 6.44 20.85
N GLY A 65 5.88 5.72 21.39
CA GLY A 65 5.37 5.96 22.75
C GLY A 65 6.41 5.73 23.84
N GLU A 66 7.24 4.69 23.72
CA GLU A 66 8.37 4.45 24.62
C GLU A 66 9.36 5.62 24.62
N ILE A 67 9.68 6.17 23.45
CA ILE A 67 10.57 7.33 23.31
C ILE A 67 9.91 8.58 23.93
N ALA A 68 8.62 8.79 23.71
CA ALA A 68 7.90 9.93 24.28
C ALA A 68 7.89 9.91 25.82
N LEU A 69 7.86 8.74 26.45
CA LEU A 69 7.95 8.59 27.91
C LEU A 69 9.34 8.96 28.47
N GLN A 70 10.38 8.94 27.63
CA GLN A 70 11.74 9.31 28.01
C GLN A 70 11.98 10.82 27.99
N VAL A 71 11.03 11.61 27.47
CA VAL A 71 11.08 13.08 27.37
C VAL A 71 10.39 13.74 28.56
#